data_AF-A0A3B5L937-F1
#
_entry.id   AF-A0A3B5L937-F1
#
_cell.length_a   1.000
_cell.length_b   1.000
_cell.length_c   1.000
_cell.angle_alpha   90.00
_cell.angle_beta   90.00
_cell.angle_gamma   90.00
#
_symmetry.space_group_name_H-M   'P 1'
#
loop_
_entity.id
_entity.type
_entity.pdbx_description
1 polymer ?
#
loop_
_entity_poly.entity_id
_entity_poly.type
_entity_poly.pdbx_seq_one_letter_code
_entity_poly.pdbx_strand_id
1 'polypeptide(L)'
;FDIPLVIQLTDDEKYLWKDLTVEECHGYAIENTKDIIACGFDINKTFIFSDLDYMGSSPEFYRNVVKIQKHVTFNQVKGIFGFTDSDCIGKISFPAIQAAPSFSNSFPHIFGSRQDIQCLIPCAIDQDPYFRMTRDVAPRIGYPKPALLHSTFFPALQGAQTKMSASDANSSIFLTDTPKQIKNKVI
;
A
#
# COMPACT_ATOMS: atom_id res chain seq x y z
N PHE A 1 18.10 -4.35 11.48
CA PHE A 1 17.38 -3.28 12.20
C PHE A 1 16.53 -3.80 13.35
N ASP A 2 16.06 -5.06 13.36
CA ASP A 2 15.29 -5.64 14.47
C ASP A 2 14.12 -4.78 14.97
N ILE A 3 13.19 -4.48 14.05
CA ILE A 3 12.08 -3.56 14.25
C ILE A 3 10.74 -4.23 13.89
N PRO A 4 9.61 -3.75 14.43
CA PRO A 4 8.28 -4.19 13.99
C PRO A 4 7.98 -3.72 12.56
N LEU A 5 7.15 -4.50 11.88
CA LEU A 5 6.70 -4.29 10.50
C LEU A 5 5.17 -4.34 10.43
N VAL A 6 4.60 -3.38 9.71
CA VAL A 6 3.19 -3.41 9.30
C VAL A 6 3.11 -3.54 7.78
N ILE A 7 2.22 -4.38 7.27
CA ILE A 7 2.00 -4.59 5.83
C ILE A 7 0.52 -4.38 5.55
N GLN A 8 0.22 -3.35 4.76
CA GLN A 8 -1.12 -3.00 4.33
C GLN A 8 -1.50 -3.82 3.08
N LEU A 9 -2.70 -4.39 3.08
CA LEU A 9 -3.32 -5.01 1.93
C LEU A 9 -4.53 -4.15 1.51
N THR A 10 -4.38 -3.49 0.37
CA THR A 10 -5.33 -2.49 -0.15
C THR A 10 -6.48 -3.14 -0.93
N ASP A 11 -7.21 -4.05 -0.28
CA ASP A 11 -8.38 -4.70 -0.87
C ASP A 11 -9.52 -3.72 -1.18
N ASP A 12 -9.66 -2.65 -0.40
CA ASP A 12 -10.54 -1.52 -0.69
C ASP A 12 -10.12 -0.76 -1.97
N GLU A 13 -8.82 -0.54 -2.21
CA GLU A 13 -8.30 0.02 -3.45
C GLU A 13 -8.62 -0.88 -4.64
N LYS A 14 -8.41 -2.19 -4.51
CA LYS A 14 -8.74 -3.13 -5.59
C LYS A 14 -10.22 -3.07 -5.92
N TYR A 15 -11.08 -3.04 -4.91
CA TYR A 15 -12.53 -2.87 -5.09
C TYR A 15 -12.88 -1.54 -5.76
N LEU A 16 -12.22 -0.44 -5.40
CA LEU A 16 -12.49 0.87 -5.99
C LEU A 16 -11.99 1.02 -7.44
N TRP A 17 -10.96 0.28 -7.84
CA TRP A 17 -10.34 0.39 -9.18
C TRP A 17 -10.71 -0.72 -10.15
N LYS A 18 -11.21 -1.86 -9.68
CA LYS A 18 -11.52 -3.04 -10.49
C LYS A 18 -13.00 -3.39 -10.37
N ASP A 19 -13.52 -4.05 -11.40
CA ASP A 19 -14.86 -4.62 -11.38
C ASP A 19 -14.80 -5.98 -10.67
N LEU A 20 -14.72 -5.93 -9.34
CA LEU A 20 -14.63 -7.07 -8.43
C LEU A 20 -15.57 -6.84 -7.25
N THR A 21 -16.05 -7.91 -6.62
CA THR A 21 -16.80 -7.79 -5.37
C THR A 21 -15.87 -7.56 -4.18
N VAL A 22 -16.44 -7.09 -3.07
CA VAL A 22 -15.71 -6.91 -1.81
C VAL A 22 -15.12 -8.24 -1.33
N GLU A 23 -15.89 -9.32 -1.45
CA GLU A 23 -15.49 -10.68 -1.07
C GLU A 23 -14.36 -11.22 -1.95
N GLU A 24 -14.37 -10.92 -3.26
CA GLU A 24 -13.28 -11.30 -4.15
C GLU A 24 -11.98 -10.58 -3.79
N CYS A 25 -12.04 -9.25 -3.57
CA CYS A 25 -10.87 -8.46 -3.15
C CYS A 25 -10.30 -8.92 -1.81
N HIS A 26 -11.17 -9.19 -0.84
CA HIS A 26 -10.78 -9.73 0.47
C HIS A 26 -10.15 -11.13 0.33
N GLY A 27 -10.74 -12.00 -0.50
CA GLY A 27 -10.16 -13.30 -0.83
C GLY A 27 -8.75 -13.19 -1.43
N TYR A 28 -8.52 -12.24 -2.35
CA TYR A 28 -7.20 -11.98 -2.90
C TYR A 28 -6.21 -11.45 -1.85
N ALA A 29 -6.64 -10.60 -0.92
CA ALA A 29 -5.80 -10.16 0.19
C ALA A 29 -5.34 -11.35 1.06
N ILE A 30 -6.24 -12.29 1.36
CA ILE A 30 -5.90 -13.51 2.11
C ILE A 30 -4.89 -14.37 1.34
N GLU A 31 -5.08 -14.60 0.04
CA GLU A 31 -4.15 -15.39 -0.76
C GLU A 31 -2.78 -14.70 -0.87
N ASN A 32 -2.73 -13.39 -1.13
CA ASN A 32 -1.46 -12.64 -1.19
C ASN A 32 -0.75 -12.57 0.16
N THR A 33 -1.48 -12.64 1.28
CA THR A 33 -0.88 -12.76 2.62
C THR A 33 0.01 -13.99 2.72
N LYS A 34 -0.38 -15.12 2.09
CA LYS A 34 0.42 -16.35 2.11
C LYS A 34 1.75 -16.16 1.37
N ASP A 35 1.73 -15.50 0.23
CA ASP A 35 2.93 -15.18 -0.56
C ASP A 35 3.88 -14.28 0.23
N ILE A 36 3.34 -13.28 0.93
CA ILE A 36 4.11 -12.37 1.78
C ILE A 36 4.74 -13.12 2.95
N ILE A 37 3.98 -13.96 3.66
CA ILE A 37 4.49 -14.79 4.76
C ILE A 37 5.60 -15.73 4.27
N ALA A 38 5.47 -16.29 3.06
CA ALA A 38 6.48 -17.17 2.47
C ALA A 38 7.85 -16.48 2.25
N CYS A 39 7.92 -15.14 2.24
CA CYS A 39 9.19 -14.41 2.26
C CYS A 39 9.98 -14.54 3.59
N GLY A 40 9.39 -15.12 4.64
CA GLY A 40 10.07 -15.44 5.89
C GLY A 40 10.05 -14.33 6.94
N PHE A 41 9.01 -13.48 6.95
CA PHE A 41 8.84 -12.47 8.00
C PHE A 41 8.63 -13.09 9.39
N ASP A 42 9.21 -12.49 10.42
CA ASP A 42 9.03 -12.93 11.81
C ASP A 42 7.60 -12.63 12.29
N ILE A 43 6.84 -13.67 12.59
CA ILE A 43 5.44 -13.58 13.05
C ILE A 43 5.29 -12.74 14.33
N ASN A 44 6.33 -12.68 15.17
CA ASN A 44 6.29 -11.94 16.43
C ASN A 44 6.49 -10.43 16.24
N LYS A 45 6.89 -10.01 15.03
CA LYS A 45 7.22 -8.62 14.69
C LYS A 45 6.46 -8.09 13.49
N THR A 46 5.60 -8.90 12.88
CA THR A 46 4.93 -8.55 11.62
C THR A 46 3.42 -8.57 11.80
N PHE A 47 2.79 -7.44 11.48
CA PHE A 47 1.35 -7.31 11.42
C PHE A 47 0.92 -7.05 9.98
N ILE A 48 0.19 -8.00 9.39
CA ILE A 48 -0.38 -7.88 8.04
C ILE A 48 -1.87 -7.64 8.21
N PHE A 49 -2.43 -6.65 7.50
CA PHE A 49 -3.83 -6.29 7.65
C PHE A 49 -4.50 -5.95 6.32
N SER A 50 -5.77 -6.36 6.19
CA SER A 50 -6.71 -5.88 5.17
C SER A 50 -7.23 -4.50 5.57
N ASP A 51 -7.32 -3.57 4.62
CA ASP A 51 -7.91 -2.27 4.88
C ASP A 51 -9.40 -2.38 5.24
N LEU A 52 -10.15 -3.23 4.54
CA LEU A 52 -11.57 -3.49 4.81
C LEU A 52 -11.81 -3.99 6.25
N ASP A 53 -11.01 -4.93 6.73
CA ASP A 53 -11.15 -5.51 8.08
C ASP A 53 -10.59 -4.58 9.17
N TYR A 54 -9.43 -3.97 8.92
CA TYR A 54 -8.74 -3.20 9.95
C TYR A 54 -9.40 -1.84 10.21
N MET A 55 -9.96 -1.22 9.18
CA MET A 55 -10.72 0.03 9.33
C MET A 55 -11.90 -0.14 10.29
N GLY A 56 -12.58 -1.30 10.25
CA GLY A 56 -13.69 -1.62 11.14
C GLY A 56 -13.28 -1.96 12.58
N SER A 57 -12.03 -2.38 12.79
CA SER A 57 -11.52 -2.84 14.09
C SER A 57 -10.59 -1.84 14.80
N SER A 58 -10.09 -0.81 14.12
CA SER A 58 -9.19 0.20 14.68
C SER A 58 -9.75 1.63 14.51
N PRO A 59 -10.42 2.18 15.56
CA PRO A 59 -10.90 3.56 15.52
C PRO A 59 -9.79 4.60 15.31
N GLU A 60 -8.57 4.33 15.80
CA GLU A 60 -7.44 5.25 15.64
C GLU A 60 -6.94 5.31 14.19
N PHE A 61 -7.00 4.19 13.47
CA PHE A 61 -6.68 4.15 12.05
C PHE A 61 -7.58 5.11 11.26
N TYR A 62 -8.91 4.99 11.44
CA TYR A 62 -9.85 5.88 10.77
C TYR A 62 -9.72 7.35 11.21
N ARG A 63 -9.43 7.62 12.49
CA ARG A 63 -9.15 8.99 12.96
C ARG A 63 -7.96 9.62 12.22
N ASN A 64 -6.91 8.85 11.94
CA ASN A 64 -5.79 9.34 11.15
C ASN A 64 -6.17 9.54 9.68
N VAL A 65 -6.96 8.65 9.08
CA VAL A 65 -7.53 8.86 7.73
C VAL A 65 -8.27 10.20 7.65
N VAL A 66 -9.18 10.48 8.59
CA VAL A 66 -9.95 11.73 8.62
C VAL A 66 -9.05 12.96 8.82
N LYS A 67 -8.03 12.86 9.69
CA LYS A 67 -7.03 13.94 9.86
C LYS A 67 -6.32 14.24 8.55
N ILE A 68 -5.95 13.23 7.77
CA ILE A 68 -5.25 13.40 6.48
C ILE A 68 -6.20 13.99 5.45
N GLN A 69 -7.41 13.44 5.31
CA GLN A 69 -8.44 13.93 4.38
C GLN A 69 -8.73 15.43 4.57
N LYS A 70 -8.77 15.91 5.82
CA LYS A 70 -8.97 17.34 6.11
C LYS A 70 -7.87 18.26 5.54
N HIS A 71 -6.66 17.76 5.35
CA HIS A 71 -5.49 18.55 4.96
C HIS A 71 -5.03 18.30 3.52
N VAL A 72 -5.78 17.50 2.76
CA VAL A 72 -5.55 17.22 1.34
C VAL A 72 -6.78 17.62 0.54
N THR A 73 -6.61 18.61 -0.33
CA THR A 73 -7.66 19.11 -1.22
C THR A 73 -7.79 18.25 -2.47
N PHE A 74 -8.96 18.28 -3.11
CA PHE A 74 -9.17 17.61 -4.38
C PHE A 74 -8.16 18.08 -5.45
N ASN A 75 -7.90 19.39 -5.54
CA ASN A 75 -6.90 19.94 -6.48
C ASN A 75 -5.50 19.33 -6.30
N GLN A 76 -5.10 19.04 -5.06
CA GLN A 76 -3.82 18.37 -4.79
C GLN A 76 -3.82 16.94 -5.34
N VAL A 77 -4.86 16.13 -5.08
CA VAL A 77 -4.90 14.75 -5.59
C VAL A 77 -5.08 14.68 -7.11
N LYS A 78 -5.73 15.68 -7.74
CA LYS A 78 -5.72 15.84 -9.21
C LYS A 78 -4.31 16.02 -9.74
N GLY A 79 -3.52 16.91 -9.12
CA GLY A 79 -2.14 17.18 -9.54
C GLY A 79 -1.17 16.03 -9.25
N ILE A 80 -1.37 15.29 -8.17
CA ILE A 80 -0.45 14.22 -7.74
C ILE A 80 -0.76 12.89 -8.44
N PHE A 81 -2.04 12.51 -8.52
CA PHE A 81 -2.48 11.19 -8.99
C PHE A 81 -3.22 11.23 -10.34
N GLY A 82 -3.50 12.42 -10.88
CA GLY A 82 -4.20 12.56 -12.16
C GLY A 82 -5.70 12.28 -12.08
N PHE A 83 -6.32 12.30 -10.90
CA PHE A 83 -7.77 12.15 -10.78
C PHE A 83 -8.54 13.26 -11.50
N THR A 84 -9.75 12.92 -11.92
CA THR A 84 -10.68 13.78 -12.64
C THR A 84 -11.99 13.90 -11.88
N ASP A 85 -12.83 14.85 -12.29
CA ASP A 85 -14.11 15.11 -11.62
C ASP A 85 -15.12 13.98 -11.85
N SER A 86 -14.82 13.03 -12.75
CA SER A 86 -15.61 11.82 -13.01
C SER A 86 -15.18 10.61 -12.19
N ASP A 87 -14.07 10.66 -11.45
CA ASP A 87 -13.66 9.58 -10.58
C ASP A 87 -14.58 9.50 -9.35
N CYS A 88 -14.84 8.28 -8.86
CA CYS A 88 -15.67 8.10 -7.68
C CYS A 88 -14.98 8.66 -6.42
N ILE A 89 -15.78 9.11 -5.45
CA ILE A 89 -15.27 9.73 -4.22
C ILE A 89 -14.36 8.80 -3.40
N GLY A 90 -14.52 7.47 -3.55
CA GLY A 90 -13.63 6.49 -2.96
C GLY A 90 -12.21 6.61 -3.50
N LYS A 91 -12.03 6.65 -4.83
CA LYS A 91 -10.70 6.85 -5.45
C LYS A 91 -10.06 8.17 -5.02
N ILE A 92 -10.85 9.25 -5.01
CA ILE A 92 -10.38 10.60 -4.65
C ILE A 92 -9.85 10.64 -3.22
N SER A 93 -10.47 9.90 -2.30
CA SER A 93 -10.14 9.90 -0.87
C SER A 93 -9.17 8.80 -0.44
N PHE A 94 -8.98 7.76 -1.27
CA PHE A 94 -8.08 6.63 -1.01
C PHE A 94 -6.63 7.02 -0.65
N PRO A 95 -6.00 8.07 -1.22
CA PRO A 95 -4.65 8.45 -0.81
C PRO A 95 -4.48 8.69 0.70
N ALA A 96 -5.54 9.07 1.41
CA ALA A 96 -5.51 9.20 2.87
C ALA A 96 -5.43 7.85 3.61
N ILE A 97 -6.00 6.79 3.04
CA ILE A 97 -5.95 5.41 3.56
C ILE A 97 -4.52 4.87 3.43
N GLN A 98 -3.90 5.01 2.25
CA GLN A 98 -2.48 4.65 2.04
C GLN A 98 -1.51 5.45 2.92
N ALA A 99 -1.87 6.68 3.28
CA ALA A 99 -1.04 7.54 4.12
C ALA A 99 -1.12 7.19 5.62
N ALA A 100 -2.27 6.69 6.11
CA ALA A 100 -2.53 6.46 7.53
C ALA A 100 -1.56 5.48 8.22
N PRO A 101 -1.09 4.38 7.58
CA PRO A 101 -0.08 3.47 8.16
C PRO A 101 1.26 4.14 8.47
N SER A 102 1.54 5.32 7.92
CA SER A 102 2.78 6.05 8.18
C SER A 102 2.89 6.59 9.62
N PHE A 103 1.81 6.51 10.40
CA PHE A 103 1.71 7.09 11.73
C PHE A 103 1.44 6.01 12.78
N SER A 104 2.30 5.94 13.79
CA SER A 104 2.32 4.82 14.77
C SER A 104 1.01 4.64 15.53
N ASN A 105 0.33 5.72 15.92
CA ASN A 105 -0.94 5.62 16.64
C ASN A 105 -2.09 5.07 15.78
N SER A 106 -1.92 4.85 14.47
CA SER A 106 -2.84 4.06 13.66
C SER A 106 -2.93 2.60 14.12
N PHE A 107 -1.89 2.11 14.83
CA PHE A 107 -1.78 0.74 15.35
C PHE A 107 -1.64 0.72 16.87
N PRO A 108 -2.70 1.06 17.63
CA PRO A 108 -2.62 1.20 19.09
C PRO A 108 -2.30 -0.12 19.81
N HIS A 109 -2.62 -1.26 19.20
CA HIS A 109 -2.28 -2.58 19.75
C HIS A 109 -0.77 -2.91 19.63
N ILE A 110 -0.02 -2.20 18.78
CA ILE A 110 1.44 -2.35 18.63
C ILE A 110 2.18 -1.24 19.39
N PHE A 111 1.70 0.00 19.24
CA PHE A 111 2.44 1.20 19.66
C PHE A 111 1.75 2.02 20.76
N GLY A 112 0.58 1.59 21.24
CA GLY A 112 -0.23 2.36 22.18
C GLY A 112 -0.65 3.71 21.60
N SER A 113 -0.61 4.75 22.43
CA SER A 113 -0.92 6.14 22.02
C SER A 113 0.28 6.92 21.50
N ARG A 114 1.43 6.27 21.28
CA ARG A 114 2.67 6.92 20.81
C ARG A 114 2.48 7.47 19.40
N GLN A 115 2.99 8.67 19.17
CA GLN A 115 2.90 9.39 17.89
C GLN A 115 4.28 9.79 17.33
N ASP A 116 5.34 9.48 18.08
CA ASP A 116 6.73 9.91 17.85
C ASP A 116 7.62 8.78 17.29
N ILE A 117 7.06 7.59 17.07
CA ILE A 117 7.80 6.46 16.49
C ILE A 117 8.02 6.73 15.00
N GLN A 118 9.29 6.73 14.59
CA GLN A 118 9.70 6.95 13.22
C GLN A 118 9.23 5.80 12.31
N CYS A 119 8.58 6.14 11.20
CA CYS A 119 8.22 5.21 10.13
C CYS A 119 9.28 5.22 9.02
N LEU A 120 9.61 4.03 8.50
CA LEU A 120 10.45 3.83 7.33
C LEU A 120 9.68 2.99 6.31
N ILE A 121 9.54 3.50 5.08
CA ILE A 121 8.71 2.90 4.03
C ILE A 121 9.62 2.44 2.89
N PRO A 122 9.88 1.12 2.77
CA PRO A 122 10.52 0.55 1.59
C PRO A 122 9.47 0.32 0.49
N CYS A 123 9.67 0.90 -0.69
CA CYS A 123 8.76 0.75 -1.81
C CYS A 123 9.47 0.93 -3.16
N ALA A 124 8.81 0.50 -4.24
CA ALA A 124 9.21 0.92 -5.58
C ALA A 124 8.88 2.41 -5.77
N ILE A 125 9.63 3.09 -6.64
CA ILE A 125 9.54 4.55 -6.80
C ILE A 125 8.17 5.05 -7.30
N ASP A 126 7.31 4.19 -7.88
CA ASP A 126 5.95 4.56 -8.26
C ASP A 126 5.02 4.86 -7.08
N GLN A 127 5.40 4.46 -5.86
CA GLN A 127 4.64 4.75 -4.64
C GLN A 127 5.01 6.10 -4.01
N ASP A 128 6.10 6.75 -4.44
CA ASP A 128 6.55 8.04 -3.91
C ASP A 128 5.45 9.12 -3.88
N PRO A 129 4.55 9.25 -4.89
CA PRO A 129 3.48 10.26 -4.85
C PRO A 129 2.60 10.22 -3.58
N TYR A 130 2.26 9.02 -3.08
CA TYR A 130 1.48 8.87 -1.83
C TYR A 130 2.24 9.39 -0.62
N PHE A 131 3.53 9.06 -0.52
CA PHE A 131 4.31 9.37 0.66
C PHE A 131 4.91 10.77 0.62
N ARG A 132 5.13 11.34 -0.57
CA ARG A 132 5.41 12.76 -0.73
C ARG A 132 4.24 13.60 -0.22
N MET A 133 3.01 13.25 -0.60
CA MET A 133 1.79 13.85 -0.05
C MET A 133 1.73 13.67 1.48
N THR A 134 1.99 12.44 1.97
CA THR A 134 1.96 12.13 3.40
C THR A 134 2.96 12.97 4.20
N ARG A 135 4.16 13.19 3.68
CA ARG A 135 5.22 14.02 4.29
C ARG A 135 4.85 15.50 4.37
N ASP A 136 4.05 16.01 3.44
CA ASP A 136 3.55 17.39 3.48
C ASP A 136 2.42 17.56 4.50
N VAL A 137 1.62 16.51 4.73
CA VAL A 137 0.53 16.48 5.72
C VAL A 137 1.04 16.27 7.14
N ALA A 138 2.00 15.36 7.35
CA ALA A 138 2.50 14.94 8.66
C ALA A 138 2.74 16.09 9.67
N PRO A 139 3.50 17.16 9.35
CA PRO A 139 3.72 18.25 10.31
C PRO A 139 2.45 19.07 10.63
N ARG A 140 1.45 19.09 9.74
CA ARG A 140 0.18 19.82 9.96
C ARG A 140 -0.74 19.10 10.95
N ILE A 141 -0.56 17.79 11.10
CA ILE A 141 -1.32 16.94 12.03
C ILE A 141 -0.49 16.53 13.26
N GLY A 142 0.71 17.09 13.42
CA GLY A 142 1.57 16.92 14.60
C GLY A 142 2.38 15.61 14.61
N TYR A 143 2.63 15.00 13.46
CA TYR A 143 3.34 13.71 13.34
C TYR A 143 4.70 13.84 12.64
N PRO A 144 5.66 12.94 12.93
CA PRO A 144 6.93 12.88 12.19
C PRO A 144 6.69 12.48 10.73
N LYS A 145 7.54 13.00 9.84
CA LYS A 145 7.52 12.62 8.42
C LYS A 145 8.03 11.18 8.26
N PRO A 146 7.35 10.30 7.51
CA PRO A 146 7.91 9.00 7.19
C PRO A 146 9.20 9.14 6.36
N ALA A 147 10.17 8.28 6.61
CA ALA A 147 11.36 8.10 5.79
C ALA A 147 11.08 7.10 4.67
N LEU A 148 11.80 7.20 3.56
CA LEU A 148 11.59 6.33 2.39
C LEU A 148 12.89 5.69 1.93
N LEU A 149 12.79 4.46 1.44
CA LEU A 149 13.83 3.76 0.68
C LEU A 149 13.22 3.28 -0.64
N HIS A 150 13.70 3.83 -1.75
CA HIS A 150 13.17 3.52 -3.08
C HIS A 150 13.98 2.42 -3.76
N SER A 151 13.29 1.45 -4.34
CA SER A 151 13.87 0.50 -5.29
C SER A 151 13.60 0.92 -6.74
N THR A 152 14.42 0.41 -7.66
CA THR A 152 14.15 0.45 -9.10
C THR A 152 13.07 -0.55 -9.48
N PHE A 153 12.41 -0.37 -10.63
CA PHE A 153 11.46 -1.35 -11.14
C PHE A 153 12.14 -2.65 -11.57
N PHE A 154 11.44 -3.78 -11.37
CA PHE A 154 11.78 -5.02 -12.04
C PHE A 154 11.31 -4.94 -13.50
N PRO A 155 12.20 -5.10 -14.49
CA PRO A 155 11.85 -4.93 -15.90
C PRO A 155 10.88 -6.02 -16.37
N ALA A 156 10.02 -5.69 -17.34
CA ALA A 156 9.21 -6.68 -18.04
C ALA A 156 10.06 -7.61 -18.90
N LEU A 157 9.55 -8.81 -19.19
CA LEU A 157 10.25 -9.78 -20.06
C LEU A 157 10.53 -9.24 -21.47
N GLN A 158 9.67 -8.36 -22.01
CA GLN A 158 9.84 -7.74 -23.33
C GLN A 158 10.92 -6.64 -23.36
N GLY A 159 11.42 -6.21 -22.20
CA GLY A 159 12.48 -5.20 -22.08
C GLY A 159 12.24 -4.16 -21.00
N ALA A 160 13.28 -3.39 -20.69
CA ALA A 160 13.29 -2.42 -19.58
C ALA A 160 12.46 -1.15 -19.80
N GLN A 161 11.75 -1.02 -20.94
CA GLN A 161 10.87 0.12 -21.22
C GLN A 161 9.58 0.07 -20.39
N THR A 162 9.19 -1.12 -19.93
CA THR A 162 8.01 -1.32 -19.09
C THR A 162 8.39 -2.10 -17.84
N LYS A 163 7.65 -1.87 -16.75
CA LYS A 163 7.77 -2.67 -15.53
C LYS A 163 6.99 -3.98 -15.67
N MET A 164 7.45 -5.03 -15.00
CA MET A 164 6.70 -6.28 -14.90
C MET A 164 5.32 -6.04 -14.28
N SER A 165 4.26 -6.54 -14.92
CA SER A 165 2.87 -6.33 -14.47
C SER A 165 2.02 -7.56 -14.71
N ALA A 166 1.26 -7.97 -13.69
CA ALA A 166 0.30 -9.07 -13.79
C ALA A 166 -0.82 -8.82 -14.82
N SER A 167 -1.02 -7.57 -15.25
CA SER A 167 -1.98 -7.23 -16.32
C SER A 167 -1.56 -7.73 -17.70
N ASP A 168 -0.27 -8.02 -17.91
CA ASP A 168 0.24 -8.66 -19.13
C ASP A 168 0.93 -9.97 -18.74
N ALA A 169 0.24 -11.09 -18.98
CA ALA A 169 0.71 -12.43 -18.63
C ALA A 169 2.02 -12.82 -19.35
N ASN A 170 2.32 -12.21 -20.50
CA ASN A 170 3.57 -12.44 -21.22
C ASN A 170 4.72 -11.60 -20.65
N SER A 171 4.42 -10.55 -19.88
CA SER A 171 5.43 -9.66 -19.28
C SER A 171 6.02 -10.19 -17.97
N SER A 172 5.37 -11.18 -17.35
CA SER A 172 5.60 -11.58 -15.96
C SER A 172 5.96 -13.05 -15.80
N ILE A 173 6.91 -13.33 -14.91
CA ILE A 173 7.13 -14.67 -14.32
C ILE A 173 6.41 -14.68 -12.98
N PHE A 174 5.40 -15.54 -12.84
CA PHE A 174 4.60 -15.62 -11.63
C PHE A 174 5.23 -16.57 -10.60
N LEU A 175 4.99 -16.33 -9.32
CA LEU A 175 5.41 -17.23 -8.24
C LEU A 175 4.76 -18.63 -8.33
N THR A 176 3.68 -18.74 -9.09
CA THR A 176 2.96 -19.98 -9.37
C THR A 176 3.42 -20.67 -10.65
N ASP A 177 4.35 -20.09 -11.43
CA ASP A 177 4.86 -20.71 -12.63
C ASP A 177 5.67 -21.98 -12.28
N THR A 178 5.38 -23.07 -12.97
CA THR A 178 6.19 -24.30 -12.90
C THR A 178 7.59 -24.08 -13.50
N PRO A 179 8.59 -24.90 -13.16
CA PRO A 179 9.92 -24.81 -13.76
C PRO A 179 9.92 -24.83 -15.30
N LYS A 180 8.95 -25.53 -15.92
CA LYS A 180 8.78 -25.56 -17.38
C LYS A 180 8.24 -24.23 -17.92
N GLN A 181 7.25 -23.62 -17.25
CA GLN A 181 6.72 -22.31 -17.63
C GLN A 181 7.79 -21.22 -17.50
N ILE A 182 8.56 -21.22 -16.41
CA ILE A 182 9.69 -20.31 -16.21
C ILE A 182 10.68 -20.46 -17.37
N LYS A 183 11.09 -21.69 -17.69
CA LYS A 183 12.00 -21.96 -18.81
C LYS A 183 11.47 -21.40 -20.13
N ASN A 184 10.19 -21.59 -20.42
CA ASN A 184 9.57 -21.12 -21.65
C ASN A 184 9.38 -19.60 -21.72
N LYS A 185 9.30 -18.90 -20.57
CA LYS A 185 9.17 -17.43 -20.52
C LYS A 185 10.52 -16.71 -20.66
N VAL A 186 11.62 -17.40 -20.35
CA VAL A 186 12.98 -16.85 -20.39
C VAL A 186 13.69 -17.10 -21.74
N ILE A 187 13.36 -18.20 -22.42
CA ILE A 187 13.94 -18.61 -23.71
C ILE A 187 13.09 -18.08 -24.86
#